data_AF-A0AAV4J9G2-F1
#
_entry.id   AF-A0AAV4J9G2-F1
#
_cell.length_a   1.000
_cell.length_b   1.000
_cell.length_c   1.000
_cell.angle_alpha   90.00
_cell.angle_beta   90.00
_cell.angle_gamma   90.00
#
_symmetry.space_group_name_H-M   'P 1'
#
loop_
_entity.id
_entity.type
_entity.pdbx_description
1 polymer ?
#
loop_
_entity_poly.entity_id
_entity_poly.type
_entity_poly.pdbx_seq_one_letter_code
_entity_poly.pdbx_strand_id
1 'polypeptide(L)'
;MATGASSSRHFTANMPPPSKLELTDRVSIKRNWLRFQRQWSNYAIASRLTIEPEQFQVAVLLTCIGDDANDVLDGMRLQDKKETVF
;
A
#
# COMPACT_ATOMS: atom_id res chain seq x y z
N MET A 1 -29.28 7.23 -30.45
CA MET A 1 -27.83 7.01 -30.70
C MET A 1 -27.09 8.08 -29.89
N ALA A 2 -26.15 7.84 -28.98
CA ALA A 2 -25.38 6.66 -28.59
C ALA A 2 -25.09 6.74 -27.07
N THR A 3 -25.08 5.60 -26.39
CA THR A 3 -24.68 5.43 -25.00
C THR A 3 -23.16 5.55 -24.88
N GLY A 4 -22.66 6.57 -24.18
CA GLY A 4 -21.24 6.68 -23.85
C GLY A 4 -20.88 5.64 -22.79
N ALA A 5 -20.21 4.57 -23.22
CA ALA A 5 -19.65 3.59 -22.30
C ALA A 5 -18.58 4.28 -21.44
N SER A 6 -18.86 4.43 -20.15
CA SER A 6 -17.85 4.81 -19.16
C SER A 6 -16.84 3.66 -19.09
N SER A 7 -15.71 3.81 -19.79
CA SER A 7 -14.60 2.88 -19.67
C SER A 7 -14.04 3.00 -18.26
N SER A 8 -14.51 2.15 -17.35
CA SER A 8 -13.84 1.85 -16.11
C SER A 8 -12.42 1.43 -16.47
N ARG A 9 -11.44 2.29 -16.20
CA ARG A 9 -10.02 1.93 -16.31
C ARG A 9 -9.76 0.93 -15.19
N HIS A 10 -10.02 -0.35 -15.48
CA HIS A 10 -9.63 -1.42 -14.59
C HIS A 10 -8.10 -1.42 -14.54
N PHE A 11 -7.57 -1.17 -13.35
CA PHE A 11 -6.16 -1.36 -13.06
C PHE A 11 -5.80 -2.82 -13.32
N THR A 12 -5.27 -3.12 -14.50
CA THR A 12 -4.65 -4.42 -14.79
C THR A 12 -3.17 -4.27 -14.52
N ALA A 13 -2.74 -4.63 -13.30
CA ALA A 13 -1.32 -4.75 -13.02
C ALA A 13 -0.75 -5.90 -13.86
N ASN A 14 -0.14 -5.58 -14.99
CA ASN A 14 0.66 -6.54 -15.77
C ASN A 14 1.98 -6.92 -15.06
N MET A 15 2.14 -6.54 -13.80
CA MET A 15 3.32 -6.74 -12.97
C MET A 15 2.89 -7.42 -11.67
N PRO A 16 3.67 -8.40 -11.18
CA PRO A 16 3.38 -9.00 -9.88
C PRO A 16 3.45 -7.93 -8.78
N PRO A 17 2.55 -7.98 -7.79
CA PRO A 17 2.63 -7.09 -6.63
C PRO A 17 3.96 -7.29 -5.88
N PRO A 18 4.47 -6.26 -5.20
CA PRO A 18 5.69 -6.37 -4.41
C PRO A 18 5.52 -7.41 -3.30
N SER A 19 6.63 -8.07 -2.91
CA SER A 19 6.59 -9.01 -1.79
C SER A 19 6.13 -8.31 -0.51
N LYS A 20 5.37 -9.03 0.33
CA LYS A 20 4.91 -8.53 1.65
C LYS A 20 6.09 -8.01 2.48
N LEU A 21 5.85 -6.97 3.28
CA LEU A 21 6.85 -6.45 4.21
C LEU A 21 6.98 -7.41 5.40
N GLU A 22 8.14 -8.05 5.53
CA GLU A 22 8.43 -8.93 6.67
C GLU A 22 9.03 -8.14 7.83
N LEU A 23 8.34 -8.16 8.98
CA LEU A 23 8.71 -7.45 10.22
C LEU A 23 9.24 -8.38 11.33
N THR A 24 9.39 -9.68 11.04
CA THR A 24 9.64 -10.75 12.02
C THR A 24 11.00 -10.71 12.72
N ASP A 25 12.04 -10.18 12.09
CA ASP A 25 13.39 -10.09 12.67
C ASP A 25 13.84 -8.64 12.85
N ARG A 26 14.17 -8.27 14.10
CA ARG A 26 14.65 -6.94 14.48
C ARG A 26 15.95 -6.54 13.77
N VAL A 27 16.80 -7.50 13.41
CA VAL A 27 18.06 -7.22 12.71
C VAL A 27 17.80 -6.93 11.23
N SER A 28 16.85 -7.64 10.62
CA SER A 28 16.54 -7.55 9.20
C SER A 28 15.48 -6.49 8.84
N ILE A 29 14.71 -5.98 9.81
CA ILE A 29 13.59 -5.06 9.58
C ILE A 29 13.96 -3.84 8.72
N LYS A 30 15.10 -3.20 9.01
CA LYS A 30 15.57 -2.02 8.26
C LYS A 30 15.85 -2.37 6.79
N ARG A 31 16.48 -3.53 6.55
CA ARG A 31 16.81 -4.01 5.21
C ARG A 31 15.53 -4.40 4.44
N ASN A 32 14.59 -5.05 5.12
CA ASN A 32 13.32 -5.46 4.54
C ASN A 32 12.47 -4.25 4.15
N TRP A 33 12.43 -3.23 5.01
CA TRP A 33 11.77 -1.95 4.71
C TRP A 33 12.35 -1.27 3.46
N LEU A 34 13.69 -1.12 3.38
CA LEU A 34 14.33 -0.52 2.21
C LEU A 34 14.05 -1.31 0.91
N ARG A 35 14.05 -2.65 1.00
CA ARG A 35 13.70 -3.52 -0.14
C ARG A 35 12.24 -3.36 -0.55
N PHE A 36 11.33 -3.29 0.42
CA PHE A 36 9.91 -3.07 0.16
C PHE A 36 9.68 -1.71 -0.49
N GLN A 37 10.25 -0.63 0.05
CA GLN A 37 10.13 0.72 -0.52
C GLN A 37 10.59 0.77 -1.99
N ARG A 38 11.70 0.11 -2.33
CA ARG A 38 12.19 0.04 -3.70
C ARG A 38 11.23 -0.73 -4.61
N GLN A 39 10.71 -1.87 -4.15
CA GLN A 39 9.75 -2.67 -4.91
C GLN A 39 8.42 -1.93 -5.10
N TRP A 40 7.91 -1.30 -4.04
CA TRP A 40 6.71 -0.47 -4.08
C TRP A 40 6.82 0.68 -5.08
N SER A 41 7.93 1.43 -5.04
CA SER A 41 8.17 2.52 -6.00
C SER A 41 8.17 2.04 -7.45
N ASN A 42 8.91 0.95 -7.73
CA ASN A 42 8.93 0.35 -9.06
C ASN A 42 7.54 -0.12 -9.50
N TYR A 43 6.80 -0.77 -8.61
CA TYR A 43 5.45 -1.25 -8.87
C TYR A 43 4.49 -0.09 -9.15
N ALA A 44 4.51 0.96 -8.32
CA ALA A 44 3.62 2.10 -8.45
C ALA A 44 3.85 2.84 -9.78
N ILE A 45 5.11 2.98 -10.21
CA ILE A 45 5.46 3.58 -11.50
C ILE A 45 5.02 2.68 -12.65
N ALA A 46 5.43 1.40 -12.64
CA ALA A 46 5.19 0.47 -13.75
C ALA A 46 3.70 0.18 -13.97
N SER A 47 2.92 0.11 -12.88
CA SER A 47 1.47 -0.10 -12.92
C SER A 47 0.67 1.18 -13.15
N ARG A 48 1.34 2.34 -13.25
CA ARG A 48 0.72 3.67 -13.32
C ARG A 48 -0.19 3.96 -12.13
N LEU A 49 0.07 3.35 -10.98
CA LEU A 49 -0.66 3.64 -9.75
C LEU A 49 -0.50 5.11 -9.34
N THR A 50 0.63 5.73 -9.68
CA THR A 50 0.94 7.14 -9.35
C THR A 50 0.00 8.17 -9.95
N ILE A 51 -0.77 7.83 -11.00
CA ILE A 51 -1.77 8.72 -11.61
C ILE A 51 -3.19 8.50 -11.10
N GLU A 52 -3.41 7.49 -10.26
CA GLU A 52 -4.70 7.19 -9.66
C GLU A 52 -4.96 8.06 -8.43
N PRO A 53 -6.22 8.20 -7.96
CA PRO A 53 -6.55 8.93 -6.75
C PRO A 53 -5.78 8.40 -5.54
N GLU A 54 -5.35 9.29 -4.64
CA GLU A 54 -4.55 8.92 -3.46
C GLU A 54 -5.18 7.78 -2.65
N GLN A 55 -6.50 7.83 -2.43
CA GLN A 55 -7.24 6.79 -1.71
C GLN A 55 -7.09 5.41 -2.36
N PHE A 56 -7.02 5.35 -3.70
CA PHE A 56 -6.79 4.12 -4.44
C PHE A 56 -5.35 3.65 -4.28
N GLN A 57 -4.37 4.55 -4.37
CA GLN A 57 -2.96 4.22 -4.14
C GLN A 57 -2.73 3.65 -2.74
N VAL A 58 -3.35 4.26 -1.72
CA VAL A 58 -3.31 3.80 -0.32
C VAL A 58 -3.96 2.43 -0.18
N ALA A 59 -5.13 2.19 -0.79
CA ALA A 59 -5.77 0.89 -0.77
C ALA A 59 -4.87 -0.21 -1.38
N VAL A 60 -4.21 0.07 -2.50
CA VAL A 60 -3.26 -0.86 -3.11
C VAL A 60 -2.03 -1.06 -2.22
N LEU A 61 -1.55 -0.02 -1.54
CA LEU A 61 -0.45 -0.16 -0.59
C LEU A 61 -0.83 -1.10 0.57
N LEU A 62 -2.00 -0.90 1.17
CA LEU A 62 -2.48 -1.69 2.31
C LEU A 62 -2.70 -3.17 1.97
N THR A 63 -3.09 -3.47 0.73
CA THR A 63 -3.20 -4.86 0.26
C THR A 63 -1.84 -5.52 0.02
N CYS A 64 -0.78 -4.74 -0.23
CA CYS A 64 0.57 -5.26 -0.52
C CYS A 64 1.50 -5.29 0.71
N ILE A 65 1.29 -4.42 1.69
CA ILE A 65 2.22 -4.22 2.82
C ILE A 65 2.27 -5.44 3.76
N GLY A 66 1.20 -6.26 3.80
CA GLY A 66 1.13 -7.47 4.62
C GLY A 66 0.51 -7.25 6.00
N ASP A 67 0.05 -8.34 6.60
CA ASP A 67 -0.81 -8.32 7.79
C ASP A 67 -0.07 -7.75 9.02
N ASP A 68 1.19 -8.16 9.26
CA ASP A 68 2.02 -7.64 10.35
C ASP A 68 2.17 -6.11 10.32
N ALA A 69 2.25 -5.52 9.13
CA ALA A 69 2.38 -4.08 8.98
C ALA A 69 1.03 -3.35 9.15
N ASN A 70 -0.08 -4.00 8.78
CA ASN A 70 -1.42 -3.51 9.09
C ASN A 70 -1.65 -3.47 10.61
N ASP A 71 -1.20 -4.48 11.35
CA ASP A 71 -1.30 -4.50 12.81
C ASP A 71 -0.54 -3.34 13.48
N VAL A 72 0.65 -3.00 12.97
CA VAL A 72 1.42 -1.83 13.43
C VAL A 72 0.66 -0.53 13.14
N LEU A 73 0.08 -0.41 11.94
CA LEU A 73 -0.69 0.76 11.54
C LEU A 73 -1.96 0.93 12.40
N ASP A 74 -2.69 -0.14 12.64
CA ASP A 74 -3.87 -0.13 13.50
C ASP A 74 -3.49 0.17 14.96
N GLY A 75 -2.39 -0.41 15.45
CA GLY A 75 -1.81 -0.06 16.74
C GLY A 75 -1.49 1.43 16.88
N MET A 76 -0.89 2.05 15.85
CA MET A 76 -0.62 3.49 15.81
C MET A 76 -1.92 4.33 15.81
N ARG A 77 -2.92 3.96 15.00
CA ARG A 77 -4.21 4.66 14.95
C ARG A 77 -5.01 4.56 16.25
N LEU A 78 -4.79 3.50 17.03
CA LEU A 78 -5.39 3.34 18.36
C LEU A 78 -4.70 4.20 19.42
N GLN A 79 -3.41 4.51 19.27
CA GLN A 79 -2.70 5.43 20.16
C GLN A 79 -3.07 6.89 19.91
N ASP A 80 -3.28 7.27 18.65
CA ASP A 80 -3.76 8.61 18.26
C ASP A 80 -5.13 8.96 18.88
N LYS A 81 -5.99 7.95 19.10
CA LYS A 81 -7.29 8.11 19.75
C LYS A 81 -7.25 8.16 21.29
N LYS A 82 -6.07 8.06 21.92
CA LYS A 82 -5.93 8.07 23.39
C LYS A 82 -5.58 9.42 24.00
N GLU A 83 -5.52 10.50 23.22
CA GLU A 83 -5.21 11.85 23.72
C GLU A 83 -6.43 12.77 23.71
N THR A 84 -7.43 12.50 24.55
CA THR A 84 -8.38 13.52 25.06
C THR A 84 -9.04 13.06 26.37
N VAL A 85 -8.28 13.01 27.46
CA VAL A 85 -8.76 13.17 28.85
C VAL A 85 -7.50 13.59 29.64
N PHE A 86 -7.33 14.79 30.21
CA PHE A 86 -8.20 15.68 30.98
C PHE A 86 -7.85 17.15 30.73
#